data_AF-A0A7X9L9S5-F1
#
_entry.id   AF-A0A7X9L9S5-F1
#
_cell.length_a   1.000
_cell.length_b   1.000
_cell.length_c   1.000
_cell.angle_alpha   90.00
_cell.angle_beta   90.00
_cell.angle_gamma   90.00
#
_symmetry.space_group_name_H-M   'P 1'
#
loop_
_entity.id
_entity.type
_entity.pdbx_description
1 polymer ?
#
loop_
_entity_poly.entity_id
_entity_poly.type
_entity_poly.pdbx_seq_one_letter_code
_entity_poly.pdbx_strand_id
1 'polypeptide(L)'
;MPDLGEDVAQVLLAVDENGIVSWNFPVDSGDDLAPTTRGSGDVVRFIVPAFASTPAPEEGAADRGVFGFVGRKVLELIALPLAELVVPPLAGAAARLWEGNARKARARTFTTSDFSTGDVPDLAEADWRRLASGRSLWFVHGTFVSTHTAFQAFPPDVLAALSAQYGGRVAAIDHHTLGVDPIENAELVRAAVPDGLELDVDIVCHSRGGLVSRALAGQGTDPVFDVRRIVHVASANHGTALATPSNLVPFIDRVTTIVNLIPDGPAAVIETTLTSVLVVVKIIAKYGLVGIPGLAAMDSAGDFVASFNAAALPAEQFAVAADFTPSGGWRAMTLRNVENVVVDRVFGSAANDLVVPTAGVYEGDDAMVIPEERRLVLPRERGVYHGSFFGQRDVATRIAGWLTG
;
A
#
# COMPACT_ATOMS: atom_id res chain seq x y z
N MET A 1 20.79 -20.87 -13.83
CA MET A 1 21.09 -19.83 -14.85
C MET A 1 22.54 -19.39 -14.67
N PRO A 2 23.28 -18.97 -15.71
CA PRO A 2 24.63 -18.43 -15.50
C PRO A 2 24.57 -17.20 -14.58
N ASP A 3 25.56 -17.04 -13.72
CA ASP A 3 25.71 -15.87 -12.85
C ASP A 3 26.16 -14.65 -13.66
N LEU A 4 25.43 -13.53 -13.52
CA LEU A 4 25.72 -12.26 -14.20
C LEU A 4 26.61 -11.31 -13.37
N GLY A 5 27.03 -11.73 -12.18
CA GLY A 5 27.91 -10.97 -11.28
C GLY A 5 27.18 -10.06 -10.29
N GLU A 6 27.94 -9.53 -9.33
CA GLU A 6 27.40 -8.85 -8.14
C GLU A 6 26.65 -7.53 -8.41
N ASP A 7 26.87 -6.92 -9.58
CA ASP A 7 26.25 -5.65 -9.98
C ASP A 7 24.86 -5.83 -10.63
N VAL A 8 24.44 -7.07 -10.89
CA VAL A 8 23.17 -7.40 -11.54
C VAL A 8 22.40 -8.39 -10.69
N ALA A 9 21.23 -7.98 -10.20
CA ALA A 9 20.31 -8.90 -9.56
C ALA A 9 19.60 -9.75 -10.61
N GLN A 10 19.66 -11.07 -10.46
CA GLN A 10 18.87 -12.01 -11.24
C GLN A 10 17.67 -12.47 -10.42
N VAL A 11 16.47 -12.15 -10.89
CA VAL A 11 15.21 -12.52 -10.22
C VAL A 11 14.31 -13.19 -11.25
N LEU A 12 13.63 -14.27 -10.85
CA LEU A 12 12.74 -15.03 -11.72
C LEU A 12 11.28 -14.65 -11.41
N LEU A 13 10.63 -13.99 -12.35
CA LEU A 13 9.20 -13.72 -12.30
C LEU A 13 8.44 -14.93 -12.85
N ALA A 14 7.51 -15.47 -12.07
CA ALA A 14 6.66 -16.56 -12.49
C ALA A 14 5.19 -16.17 -12.43
N VAL A 15 4.45 -16.45 -13.51
CA VAL A 15 2.99 -16.29 -13.57
C VAL A 15 2.37 -17.66 -13.80
N ASP A 16 1.50 -18.08 -12.89
CA ASP A 16 0.80 -19.36 -13.01
C ASP A 16 -0.44 -19.27 -13.92
N GLU A 17 -1.11 -20.41 -14.11
CA GLU A 17 -2.33 -20.48 -14.94
C GLU A 17 -3.54 -19.71 -14.37
N ASN A 18 -3.49 -19.33 -13.09
CA ASN A 18 -4.46 -18.46 -12.45
C ASN A 18 -3.97 -16.99 -12.44
N GLY A 19 -2.91 -16.64 -13.18
CA GLY A 19 -2.37 -15.28 -13.17
C GLY A 19 -1.82 -14.83 -11.82
N ILE A 20 -1.54 -15.74 -10.89
CA ILE A 20 -0.82 -15.43 -9.66
C ILE A 20 0.64 -15.16 -10.04
N VAL A 21 1.16 -14.04 -9.55
CA VAL A 21 2.52 -13.60 -9.81
C VAL A 21 3.38 -13.89 -8.60
N SER A 22 4.57 -14.47 -8.82
CA SER A 22 5.58 -14.69 -7.79
C SER A 22 6.97 -14.21 -8.23
N TRP A 23 7.65 -13.51 -7.33
CA TRP A 23 9.03 -13.06 -7.46
C TRP A 23 9.95 -14.05 -6.75
N ASN A 24 10.75 -14.77 -7.52
CA ASN A 24 11.60 -15.84 -7.01
C ASN A 24 13.06 -15.38 -7.03
N PHE A 25 13.69 -15.35 -5.86
CA PHE A 25 15.06 -14.90 -5.66
C PHE A 25 16.05 -16.07 -5.71
N PRO A 26 17.34 -15.80 -5.96
CA PRO A 26 18.38 -16.82 -5.83
C PRO A 26 18.37 -17.48 -4.45
N VAL A 27 18.69 -18.78 -4.41
CA VAL A 27 18.85 -19.54 -3.17
C VAL A 27 20.24 -20.17 -3.04
N ASP A 28 20.71 -20.33 -1.80
CA ASP A 28 21.97 -21.02 -1.50
C ASP A 28 21.79 -22.56 -1.47
N SER A 29 22.81 -23.31 -1.08
CA SER A 29 22.74 -24.78 -1.01
C SER A 29 21.77 -25.32 0.05
N GLY A 30 21.36 -24.50 1.02
CA GLY A 30 20.37 -24.81 2.04
C GLY A 30 18.93 -24.47 1.65
N ASP A 31 18.71 -24.00 0.42
CA ASP A 31 17.42 -23.51 -0.10
C ASP A 31 16.95 -22.18 0.53
N ASP A 32 17.84 -21.47 1.23
CA ASP A 32 17.57 -20.15 1.80
C ASP A 32 17.87 -19.03 0.79
N LEU A 33 17.14 -17.90 0.89
CA LEU A 33 17.35 -16.74 0.01
C LEU A 33 18.80 -16.25 0.11
N ALA A 34 19.49 -16.24 -1.03
CA ALA A 34 20.87 -15.82 -1.18
C ALA A 34 20.94 -14.45 -1.89
N PRO A 35 21.29 -13.36 -1.19
CA PRO A 35 21.51 -12.08 -1.83
C PRO A 35 22.60 -12.19 -2.91
N THR A 36 22.46 -11.43 -3.99
CA THR A 36 23.32 -11.51 -5.20
C THR A 36 24.80 -11.20 -4.93
N THR A 37 25.12 -10.64 -3.77
CA THR A 37 26.49 -10.34 -3.31
C THR A 37 27.19 -11.54 -2.63
N ARG A 38 26.56 -12.72 -2.57
CA ARG A 38 27.09 -13.90 -1.87
C ARG A 38 27.15 -15.19 -2.71
N GLY A 39 27.02 -15.10 -4.04
CA GLY A 39 27.17 -16.24 -4.95
C GLY A 39 28.61 -16.39 -5.43
N SER A 40 29.32 -17.45 -5.02
CA SER A 40 30.67 -17.78 -5.50
C SER A 40 30.67 -18.86 -6.60
N GLY A 41 29.58 -19.02 -7.35
CA GLY A 41 29.37 -20.15 -8.24
C GLY A 41 28.96 -19.73 -9.66
N ASP A 42 29.31 -20.54 -10.65
CA ASP A 42 29.01 -20.26 -12.07
C ASP A 42 27.50 -20.28 -12.41
N VAL A 43 26.66 -20.74 -11.48
CA VAL A 43 25.23 -20.98 -11.69
C VAL A 43 24.39 -20.51 -10.51
N VAL A 44 23.35 -19.73 -10.82
CA VAL A 44 22.29 -19.29 -9.92
C VAL A 44 21.12 -20.27 -9.93
N ARG A 45 20.64 -20.67 -8.74
CA ARG A 45 19.48 -21.55 -8.52
C ARG A 45 18.28 -20.75 -8.01
N PHE A 46 17.10 -21.10 -8.51
CA PHE A 46 15.81 -20.55 -8.06
C PHE A 46 14.90 -21.71 -7.64
N ILE A 47 14.08 -21.49 -6.62
CA ILE A 47 12.97 -22.39 -6.27
C ILE A 47 11.68 -21.67 -6.65
N VAL A 48 10.91 -22.29 -7.54
CA VAL A 48 9.59 -21.79 -7.94
C VAL A 48 8.53 -22.71 -7.33
N PRO A 49 7.61 -22.18 -6.50
CA PRO A 49 6.53 -22.99 -5.94
C PRO A 49 5.73 -23.68 -7.05
N ALA A 50 5.51 -24.99 -6.89
CA ALA A 50 4.62 -25.73 -7.75
C ALA A 50 3.17 -25.42 -7.36
N PHE A 51 2.52 -24.52 -8.08
CA PHE A 51 1.06 -24.37 -8.01
C PHE A 51 0.42 -25.63 -8.61
N ALA A 52 -0.27 -26.42 -7.78
CA ALA A 52 -1.11 -27.53 -8.21
C ALA A 52 -2.53 -27.00 -8.38
N SER A 53 -3.03 -26.97 -9.61
CA SER A 53 -4.46 -26.80 -9.85
C SER A 53 -5.17 -28.04 -9.33
N THR A 54 -5.96 -27.90 -8.27
CA THR A 54 -6.97 -28.90 -7.95
C THR A 54 -8.03 -28.81 -9.06
N PRO A 55 -8.25 -29.86 -9.87
CA PRO A 55 -9.31 -29.83 -10.86
C PRO A 55 -10.64 -29.58 -10.15
N ALA A 56 -11.43 -28.64 -10.66
CA ALA A 56 -12.79 -28.44 -10.18
C ALA A 56 -13.56 -29.77 -10.29
N PRO A 57 -14.45 -30.11 -9.34
CA PRO A 57 -15.31 -31.27 -9.48
C PRO A 57 -16.12 -31.12 -10.78
N GLU A 58 -15.93 -32.04 -11.72
CA GLU A 58 -16.61 -32.06 -13.01
C GLU A 58 -18.14 -32.09 -12.82
N GLU A 59 -18.85 -31.05 -13.26
CA GLU A 59 -20.20 -31.23 -13.77
C GLU A 59 -20.09 -31.90 -15.14
N GLY A 60 -20.37 -33.19 -15.20
CA GLY A 60 -20.71 -33.90 -16.44
C GLY A 60 -19.53 -34.47 -17.21
N ALA A 61 -19.31 -35.77 -17.02
CA ALA A 61 -18.45 -36.58 -17.88
C ALA A 61 -18.97 -36.61 -19.33
N ALA A 62 -18.23 -36.00 -20.26
CA ALA A 62 -18.15 -36.40 -21.67
C ALA A 62 -16.87 -35.83 -22.30
N ASP A 63 -16.13 -36.71 -23.00
CA ASP A 63 -14.89 -36.47 -23.76
C ASP A 63 -13.60 -36.14 -23.00
N ARG A 64 -12.98 -37.21 -22.50
CA ARG A 64 -11.54 -37.24 -22.19
C ARG A 64 -10.72 -37.29 -23.49
N GLY A 65 -10.41 -36.12 -24.03
CA GLY A 65 -9.32 -35.94 -25.00
C GLY A 65 -7.96 -35.91 -24.32
N VAL A 66 -6.96 -36.58 -24.92
CA VAL A 66 -5.55 -36.75 -24.45
C VAL A 66 -4.72 -35.45 -24.47
N PHE A 67 -5.37 -34.29 -24.43
CA PHE A 67 -4.74 -32.99 -24.20
C PHE A 67 -5.35 -32.39 -22.94
N GLY A 68 -4.93 -32.95 -21.80
CA GLY A 68 -5.14 -32.30 -20.50
C GLY A 68 -4.56 -30.90 -20.57
N PHE A 69 -5.35 -29.94 -20.08
CA PHE A 69 -5.07 -28.51 -20.03
C PHE A 69 -3.64 -28.23 -19.54
N VAL A 70 -2.67 -28.09 -20.47
CA VAL A 70 -1.33 -27.60 -20.13
C VAL A 70 -1.48 -26.09 -19.97
N GLY A 71 -1.84 -25.66 -18.76
CA GLY A 71 -1.76 -24.27 -18.35
C GLY A 71 -0.33 -23.78 -18.52
N ARG A 72 -0.12 -22.78 -19.38
CA ARG A 72 1.22 -22.31 -19.75
C ARG A 72 1.76 -21.43 -18.64
N LYS A 73 2.53 -21.99 -17.71
CA LYS A 73 3.31 -21.19 -16.74
C LYS A 73 4.31 -20.32 -17.49
N VAL A 74 4.27 -19.01 -17.24
CA VAL A 74 5.24 -18.05 -17.80
C VAL A 74 6.35 -17.88 -16.78
N LEU A 75 7.58 -18.13 -17.20
CA LEU A 75 8.78 -17.90 -16.41
C LEU A 75 9.64 -16.88 -17.16
N GLU A 76 9.90 -15.75 -16.53
CA GLU A 76 10.71 -14.67 -17.10
C GLU A 76 11.87 -14.35 -16.15
N LEU A 77 13.09 -14.53 -16.65
CA LEU A 77 14.30 -14.16 -15.92
C LEU A 77 14.56 -12.66 -16.13
N ILE A 78 14.54 -11.91 -15.04
CA ILE A 78 14.75 -10.46 -15.04
C ILE A 78 16.14 -10.17 -14.48
N ALA A 79 16.95 -9.48 -15.29
CA ALA A 79 18.25 -8.96 -14.89
C ALA A 79 18.12 -7.47 -14.53
N LEU A 80 18.32 -7.14 -13.26
CA LEU A 80 18.11 -5.80 -12.70
C LEU A 80 19.46 -5.18 -12.32
N PRO A 81 19.87 -4.06 -12.94
CA PRO A 81 21.06 -3.34 -12.52
C PRO A 81 20.93 -2.84 -11.07
N LEU A 82 21.99 -3.04 -10.27
CA LEU A 82 22.06 -2.65 -8.86
C LEU A 82 22.89 -1.37 -8.63
N ALA A 83 23.37 -0.76 -9.70
CA ALA A 83 24.19 0.45 -9.69
C ALA A 83 23.48 1.68 -9.09
N GLU A 84 22.15 1.65 -8.94
CA GLU A 84 21.40 2.74 -8.28
C GLU A 84 21.39 2.59 -6.75
N LEU A 85 21.71 1.41 -6.22
CA LEU A 85 21.71 1.10 -4.79
C LEU A 85 23.13 1.16 -4.21
N VAL A 86 24.01 2.07 -4.64
CA VAL A 86 25.43 2.18 -4.17
C VAL A 86 25.55 2.67 -2.72
N VAL A 87 24.43 2.90 -2.05
CA VAL A 87 24.37 3.34 -0.66
C VAL A 87 24.92 2.24 0.27
N PRO A 88 25.61 2.59 1.38
CA PRO A 88 26.03 1.64 2.43
C PRO A 88 24.93 0.64 2.81
N PRO A 89 25.24 -0.52 3.43
CA PRO A 89 24.37 -1.69 3.52
C PRO A 89 23.16 -1.49 4.46
N LEU A 90 22.28 -0.57 4.10
CA LEU A 90 21.07 -0.17 4.80
C LEU A 90 19.95 -0.05 3.78
N ALA A 91 19.09 -1.06 3.69
CA ALA A 91 17.95 -1.09 2.78
C ALA A 91 17.07 0.16 2.88
N GLY A 92 16.88 0.71 4.09
CA GLY A 92 16.16 1.96 4.29
C GLY A 92 16.80 3.17 3.61
N ALA A 93 18.13 3.27 3.65
CA ALA A 93 18.85 4.37 3.00
C ALA A 93 18.76 4.27 1.47
N ALA A 94 18.82 3.05 0.93
CA ALA A 94 18.65 2.80 -0.50
C ALA A 94 17.21 3.11 -0.97
N ALA A 95 16.20 2.69 -0.20
CA ALA A 95 14.80 3.03 -0.45
C ALA A 95 14.57 4.55 -0.39
N ARG A 96 15.13 5.24 0.60
CA ARG A 96 15.05 6.70 0.75
C ARG A 96 15.70 7.43 -0.41
N LEU A 97 16.87 6.98 -0.87
CA LEU A 97 17.55 7.58 -2.02
C LEU A 97 16.69 7.45 -3.29
N TRP A 98 16.13 6.26 -3.53
CA TRP A 98 15.25 6.06 -4.67
C TRP A 98 13.99 6.94 -4.56
N GLU A 99 13.33 6.97 -3.40
CA GLU A 99 12.15 7.80 -3.21
C GLU A 99 12.48 9.29 -3.41
N GLY A 100 13.56 9.81 -2.83
CA GLY A 100 13.93 11.21 -3.02
C GLY A 100 14.18 11.64 -4.47
N ASN A 101 14.53 10.69 -5.35
CA ASN A 101 14.72 10.95 -6.78
C ASN A 101 13.45 10.71 -7.62
N ALA A 102 12.67 9.67 -7.28
CA ALA A 102 11.53 9.21 -8.09
C ALA A 102 10.18 9.74 -7.59
N ARG A 103 10.10 10.19 -6.33
CA ARG A 103 8.87 10.57 -5.64
C ARG A 103 9.10 11.79 -4.77
N LYS A 104 8.42 12.88 -5.11
CA LYS A 104 8.52 14.10 -4.33
C LYS A 104 7.66 14.01 -3.07
N ALA A 105 8.29 14.03 -1.89
CA ALA A 105 7.59 14.33 -0.65
C ALA A 105 7.20 15.81 -0.62
N ARG A 106 5.91 16.13 -0.50
CA ARG A 106 5.39 17.50 -0.57
C ARG A 106 3.98 17.64 -0.01
N ALA A 107 3.60 18.88 0.26
CA ALA A 107 2.21 19.30 0.28
C ALA A 107 1.81 19.88 -1.08
N ARG A 108 0.56 19.64 -1.51
CA ARG A 108 0.02 20.13 -2.78
C ARG A 108 -1.45 20.54 -2.67
N THR A 109 -1.93 21.32 -3.62
CA THR A 109 -3.37 21.58 -3.75
C THR A 109 -4.10 20.29 -4.12
N PHE A 110 -5.37 20.23 -3.74
CA PHE A 110 -6.22 19.08 -4.00
C PHE A 110 -7.65 19.54 -4.33
N THR A 111 -7.79 20.13 -5.51
CA THR A 111 -9.03 20.72 -6.04
C THR A 111 -9.64 19.83 -7.11
N THR A 112 -10.90 20.06 -7.46
CA THR A 112 -11.57 19.33 -8.56
C THR A 112 -10.86 19.45 -9.91
N SER A 113 -10.04 20.49 -10.10
CA SER A 113 -9.23 20.68 -11.32
C SER A 113 -7.88 19.96 -11.29
N ASP A 114 -7.35 19.60 -10.11
CA ASP A 114 -5.98 19.12 -9.98
C ASP A 114 -5.83 17.77 -9.26
N PHE A 115 -6.85 17.28 -8.57
CA PHE A 115 -6.73 16.14 -7.65
C PHE A 115 -6.28 14.84 -8.33
N SER A 116 -6.51 14.68 -9.63
CA SER A 116 -6.15 13.49 -10.41
C SER A 116 -4.92 13.70 -11.31
N THR A 117 -4.21 14.83 -11.21
CA THR A 117 -2.95 15.08 -11.93
C THR A 117 -1.75 15.10 -10.99
N GLY A 118 -0.64 14.51 -11.43
CA GLY A 118 0.63 14.51 -10.68
C GLY A 118 1.46 15.78 -10.88
N ASP A 119 1.29 16.46 -12.02
CA ASP A 119 2.05 17.65 -12.40
C ASP A 119 1.39 18.91 -11.84
N VAL A 120 1.57 19.12 -10.55
CA VAL A 120 1.14 20.31 -9.81
C VAL A 120 2.32 20.89 -9.05
N PRO A 121 2.38 22.22 -8.84
CA PRO A 121 3.40 22.80 -7.98
C PRO A 121 3.20 22.38 -6.52
N ASP A 122 4.25 22.51 -5.72
CA ASP A 122 4.12 22.43 -4.27
C ASP A 122 3.33 23.64 -3.76
N LEU A 123 2.78 23.53 -2.55
CA LEU A 123 2.12 24.67 -1.91
C LEU A 123 3.07 25.86 -1.75
N ALA A 124 2.66 27.02 -2.25
CA ALA A 124 3.33 28.27 -1.97
C ALA A 124 2.91 28.79 -0.58
N GLU A 125 3.65 29.76 -0.04
CA GLU A 125 3.33 30.40 1.24
C GLU A 125 1.90 30.99 1.28
N ALA A 126 1.42 31.51 0.15
CA ALA A 126 0.05 32.00 0.03
C ALA A 126 -1.00 30.87 0.17
N ASP A 127 -0.70 29.67 -0.32
CA ASP A 127 -1.58 28.51 -0.16
C ASP A 127 -1.62 28.05 1.29
N TRP A 128 -0.48 27.99 1.96
CA TRP A 128 -0.40 27.68 3.39
C TRP A 128 -1.21 28.66 4.23
N ARG A 129 -1.06 29.97 4.00
CA ARG A 129 -1.89 30.99 4.68
C ARG A 129 -3.37 30.82 4.40
N ARG A 130 -3.74 30.48 3.16
CA ARG A 130 -5.14 30.20 2.80
C ARG A 130 -5.66 28.97 3.54
N LEU A 131 -4.89 27.89 3.63
CA LEU A 131 -5.24 26.68 4.38
C LEU A 131 -5.34 26.94 5.89
N ALA A 132 -4.50 27.82 6.44
CA ALA A 132 -4.54 28.22 7.85
C ALA A 132 -5.67 29.24 8.19
N SER A 133 -6.31 29.87 7.19
CA SER A 133 -7.35 30.89 7.42
C SER A 133 -8.68 30.35 7.98
N GLY A 134 -8.77 29.05 8.18
CA GLY A 134 -9.88 28.33 8.78
C GLY A 134 -9.71 26.84 8.57
N ARG A 135 -10.66 26.02 9.03
CA ARG A 135 -10.55 24.57 8.90
C ARG A 135 -10.26 24.13 7.46
N SER A 136 -9.27 23.25 7.30
CA SER A 136 -8.83 22.70 6.02
C SER A 136 -8.97 21.17 5.98
N LEU A 137 -9.16 20.62 4.79
CA LEU A 137 -9.29 19.19 4.54
C LEU A 137 -8.04 18.66 3.84
N TRP A 138 -7.47 17.58 4.38
CA TRP A 138 -6.24 16.98 3.87
C TRP A 138 -6.42 15.53 3.44
N PHE A 139 -5.85 15.18 2.28
CA PHE A 139 -5.82 13.82 1.76
C PHE A 139 -4.42 13.22 1.89
N VAL A 140 -4.31 12.01 2.46
CA VAL A 140 -3.02 11.33 2.71
C VAL A 140 -3.06 9.90 2.14
N HIS A 141 -2.20 9.63 1.15
CA HIS A 141 -2.22 8.37 0.41
C HIS A 141 -1.54 7.19 1.15
N GLY A 142 -1.61 6.00 0.55
CA GLY A 142 -0.99 4.78 1.05
C GLY A 142 0.37 4.45 0.44
N THR A 143 0.84 3.23 0.70
CA THR A 143 2.12 2.72 0.18
C THR A 143 2.12 2.60 -1.36
N PHE A 144 3.28 2.79 -2.01
CA PHE A 144 3.49 2.61 -3.46
C PHE A 144 2.73 3.54 -4.41
N VAL A 145 1.91 4.46 -3.92
CA VAL A 145 1.16 5.42 -4.76
C VAL A 145 1.45 6.86 -4.34
N SER A 146 0.80 7.82 -4.99
CA SER A 146 0.77 9.24 -4.60
C SER A 146 -0.69 9.68 -4.52
N THR A 147 -0.97 10.86 -3.97
CA THR A 147 -2.36 11.33 -3.79
C THR A 147 -3.16 11.32 -5.08
N HIS A 148 -2.60 11.79 -6.19
CA HIS A 148 -3.33 11.82 -7.46
C HIS A 148 -3.72 10.46 -8.01
N THR A 149 -2.94 9.40 -7.74
CA THR A 149 -3.27 8.05 -8.17
C THR A 149 -4.15 7.32 -7.16
N ALA A 150 -3.92 7.53 -5.86
CA ALA A 150 -4.69 6.92 -4.77
C ALA A 150 -6.15 7.38 -4.76
N PHE A 151 -6.39 8.65 -5.06
CA PHE A 151 -7.71 9.29 -4.95
C PHE A 151 -8.33 9.65 -6.31
N GLN A 152 -7.73 9.25 -7.44
CA GLN A 152 -8.24 9.59 -8.79
C GLN A 152 -9.71 9.21 -9.03
N ALA A 153 -10.19 8.15 -8.37
CA ALA A 153 -11.54 7.62 -8.53
C ALA A 153 -12.55 8.30 -7.60
N PHE A 154 -12.09 9.21 -6.73
CA PHE A 154 -12.96 9.94 -5.81
C PHE A 154 -13.99 10.76 -6.59
N PRO A 155 -15.30 10.66 -6.29
CA PRO A 155 -16.33 11.35 -7.06
C PRO A 155 -16.11 12.88 -7.09
N PRO A 156 -15.91 13.50 -8.26
CA PRO A 156 -15.60 14.92 -8.36
C PRO A 156 -16.68 15.83 -7.77
N ASP A 157 -17.95 15.43 -7.85
CA ASP A 157 -19.07 16.18 -7.28
C ASP A 157 -19.08 16.16 -5.74
N VAL A 158 -18.67 15.05 -5.13
CA VAL A 158 -18.49 14.94 -3.68
C VAL A 158 -17.29 15.77 -3.23
N LEU A 159 -16.18 15.74 -3.98
CA LEU A 159 -15.02 16.59 -3.71
C LEU A 159 -15.36 18.08 -3.85
N ALA A 160 -16.17 18.46 -4.84
CA ALA A 160 -16.65 19.84 -5.01
C ALA A 160 -17.47 20.30 -3.79
N ALA A 161 -18.39 19.44 -3.31
CA ALA A 161 -19.21 19.72 -2.14
C ALA A 161 -18.36 19.87 -0.87
N LEU A 162 -17.39 18.97 -0.66
CA LEU A 162 -16.41 19.09 0.43
C LEU A 162 -15.62 20.39 0.30
N SER A 163 -15.06 20.67 -0.87
CA SER A 163 -14.31 21.90 -1.13
C SER A 163 -15.12 23.14 -0.76
N ALA A 164 -16.41 23.20 -1.12
CA ALA A 164 -17.29 24.30 -0.73
C ALA A 164 -17.46 24.43 0.80
N GLN A 165 -17.64 23.32 1.52
CA GLN A 165 -17.76 23.29 2.98
C GLN A 165 -16.49 23.76 3.69
N TYR A 166 -15.33 23.44 3.14
CA TYR A 166 -14.03 23.89 3.63
C TYR A 166 -13.58 25.22 2.99
N GLY A 167 -14.46 25.96 2.30
CA GLY A 167 -14.12 27.27 1.70
C GLY A 167 -12.96 27.21 0.70
N GLY A 168 -12.84 26.11 -0.04
CA GLY A 168 -11.76 25.82 -0.98
C GLY A 168 -10.46 25.33 -0.34
N ARG A 169 -10.39 25.20 0.99
CA ARG A 169 -9.18 24.80 1.74
C ARG A 169 -9.01 23.28 1.73
N VAL A 170 -8.71 22.73 0.57
CA VAL A 170 -8.44 21.30 0.38
C VAL A 170 -7.02 21.10 -0.17
N ALA A 171 -6.26 20.24 0.49
CA ALA A 171 -4.86 19.94 0.17
C ALA A 171 -4.57 18.44 0.32
N ALA A 172 -3.38 18.05 -0.07
CA ALA A 172 -2.91 16.67 -0.05
C ALA A 172 -1.44 16.61 0.37
N ILE A 173 -1.07 15.50 1.01
CA ILE A 173 0.32 15.18 1.33
C ILE A 173 0.76 14.00 0.47
N ASP A 174 1.73 14.24 -0.41
CA ASP A 174 2.53 13.18 -1.01
C ASP A 174 3.70 12.90 -0.06
N HIS A 175 3.83 11.67 0.44
CA HIS A 175 4.85 11.30 1.43
C HIS A 175 5.68 10.08 0.99
N HIS A 176 6.86 9.91 1.59
CA HIS A 176 7.68 8.72 1.36
C HIS A 176 7.04 7.51 2.04
N THR A 177 7.04 6.37 1.35
CA THR A 177 6.33 5.15 1.73
C THR A 177 7.27 4.00 2.09
N LEU A 178 8.51 4.03 1.60
CA LEU A 178 9.48 2.94 1.74
C LEU A 178 10.59 3.29 2.71
N GLY A 179 11.36 4.35 2.45
CA GLY A 179 12.59 4.63 3.18
C GLY A 179 12.40 5.36 4.52
N VAL A 180 11.22 5.90 4.77
CA VAL A 180 10.93 6.87 5.85
C VAL A 180 9.70 6.40 6.63
N ASP A 181 9.78 6.33 7.95
CA ASP A 181 8.66 5.94 8.81
C ASP A 181 7.58 7.04 8.95
N PRO A 182 6.41 6.76 9.55
CA PRO A 182 5.34 7.75 9.68
C PRO A 182 5.70 9.00 10.51
N ILE A 183 6.53 8.87 11.55
CA ILE A 183 6.94 10.00 12.40
C ILE A 183 7.88 10.91 11.60
N GLU A 184 8.87 10.34 10.90
CA GLU A 184 9.77 11.14 10.07
C GLU A 184 9.02 11.80 8.90
N ASN A 185 7.98 11.16 8.34
CA ASN A 185 7.09 11.82 7.36
C ASN A 185 6.36 13.03 7.96
N ALA A 186 5.88 12.94 9.20
CA ALA A 186 5.26 14.08 9.89
C ALA A 186 6.26 15.23 10.09
N GLU A 187 7.50 14.94 10.44
CA GLU A 187 8.56 15.96 10.57
C GLU A 187 8.94 16.60 9.22
N LEU A 188 8.91 15.85 8.11
CA LEU A 188 9.06 16.42 6.77
C LEU A 188 7.93 17.40 6.43
N VAL A 189 6.69 17.09 6.85
CA VAL A 189 5.56 18.01 6.70
C VAL A 189 5.74 19.23 7.59
N ARG A 190 6.14 19.06 8.86
CA ARG A 190 6.42 20.18 9.78
C ARG A 190 7.43 21.16 9.17
N ALA A 191 8.52 20.64 8.60
CA ALA A 191 9.54 21.46 7.95
C ALA A 191 9.04 22.23 6.72
N ALA A 192 7.94 21.79 6.10
CA ALA A 192 7.31 22.47 4.97
C ALA A 192 6.28 23.53 5.39
N VAL A 193 5.77 23.49 6.62
CA VAL A 193 4.82 24.48 7.15
C VAL A 193 5.56 25.79 7.46
N PRO A 194 5.13 26.94 6.92
CA PRO A 194 5.73 28.23 7.27
C PRO A 194 5.60 28.58 8.76
N ASP A 195 6.64 29.21 9.32
CA ASP A 195 6.68 29.63 10.71
C ASP A 195 5.46 30.48 11.13
N GLY A 196 4.92 30.17 12.31
CA GLY A 196 3.81 30.91 12.91
C GLY A 196 2.43 30.60 12.31
N LEU A 197 2.32 29.60 11.41
CA LEU A 197 1.03 29.10 10.97
C LEU A 197 0.57 27.92 11.83
N GLU A 198 -0.66 28.03 12.32
CA GLU A 198 -1.39 26.94 12.95
C GLU A 198 -2.49 26.48 11.99
N LEU A 199 -2.61 25.17 11.79
CA LEU A 199 -3.62 24.60 10.91
C LEU A 199 -4.63 23.76 11.70
N ASP A 200 -5.91 24.18 11.64
CA ASP A 200 -7.07 23.36 12.02
C ASP A 200 -7.44 22.45 10.85
N VAL A 201 -7.42 21.13 11.08
CA VAL A 201 -7.39 20.12 10.02
C VAL A 201 -8.38 18.98 10.29
N ASP A 202 -9.10 18.57 9.25
CA ASP A 202 -9.66 17.22 9.13
C ASP A 202 -8.90 16.43 8.05
N ILE A 203 -8.73 15.12 8.24
CA ILE A 203 -7.93 14.27 7.35
C ILE A 203 -8.76 13.10 6.80
N VAL A 204 -8.62 12.82 5.50
CA VAL A 204 -9.00 11.55 4.86
C VAL A 204 -7.74 10.82 4.45
N CYS A 205 -7.57 9.60 4.91
CA CYS A 205 -6.34 8.86 4.70
C CYS A 205 -6.60 7.44 4.20
N HIS A 206 -5.61 6.90 3.49
CA HIS A 206 -5.68 5.56 2.91
C HIS A 206 -4.52 4.69 3.38
N SER A 207 -4.78 3.44 3.77
CA SER A 207 -3.72 2.46 4.05
C SER A 207 -2.70 2.99 5.06
N ARG A 208 -1.40 2.91 4.75
CA ARG A 208 -0.30 3.50 5.53
C ARG A 208 -0.50 4.98 5.88
N GLY A 209 -1.20 5.74 5.04
CA GLY A 209 -1.51 7.15 5.27
C GLY A 209 -2.23 7.38 6.59
N GLY A 210 -2.93 6.37 7.14
CA GLY A 210 -3.52 6.46 8.48
C GLY A 210 -2.48 6.60 9.60
N LEU A 211 -1.35 5.90 9.51
CA LEU A 211 -0.26 6.04 10.47
C LEU A 211 0.40 7.43 10.34
N VAL A 212 0.59 7.91 9.11
CA VAL A 212 1.13 9.26 8.86
C VAL A 212 0.17 10.33 9.40
N SER A 213 -1.15 10.15 9.18
CA SER A 213 -2.17 11.11 9.63
C SER A 213 -2.25 11.19 11.15
N ARG A 214 -2.11 10.05 11.85
CA ARG A 214 -2.02 10.03 13.31
C ARG A 214 -0.73 10.68 13.81
N ALA A 215 0.40 10.48 13.12
CA ALA A 215 1.65 11.16 13.47
C ALA A 215 1.54 12.68 13.27
N LEU A 216 0.92 13.14 12.18
CA LEU A 216 0.60 14.56 11.96
C LEU A 216 -0.28 15.16 13.07
N ALA A 217 -1.16 14.35 13.66
CA ALA A 217 -2.01 14.71 14.79
C ALA A 217 -1.30 14.64 16.16
N GLY A 218 -0.03 14.23 16.22
CA GLY A 218 0.74 14.15 17.47
C GLY A 218 0.81 12.75 18.10
N GLN A 219 0.50 11.69 17.36
CA GLN A 219 0.79 10.32 17.83
C GLN A 219 2.30 10.06 17.72
N GLY A 220 2.97 9.79 18.84
CA GLY A 220 4.39 9.43 18.88
C GLY A 220 5.37 10.58 18.58
N THR A 221 4.87 11.79 18.32
CA THR A 221 5.63 13.03 18.11
C THR A 221 4.78 14.23 18.53
N ASP A 222 5.33 15.44 18.51
CA ASP A 222 4.53 16.66 18.70
C ASP A 222 3.54 16.84 17.54
N PRO A 223 2.34 17.39 17.76
CA PRO A 223 1.40 17.62 16.67
C PRO A 223 1.99 18.57 15.62
N VAL A 224 1.79 18.22 14.35
CA VAL A 224 2.09 19.09 13.19
C VAL A 224 0.87 19.96 12.88
N PHE A 225 -0.32 19.38 13.01
CA PHE A 225 -1.60 20.05 12.82
C PHE A 225 -2.48 19.91 14.07
N ASP A 226 -3.40 20.86 14.27
CA ASP A 226 -4.53 20.68 15.19
C ASP A 226 -5.60 19.84 14.48
N VAL A 227 -5.55 18.52 14.70
CA VAL A 227 -6.38 17.57 13.97
C VAL A 227 -7.66 17.26 14.74
N ARG A 228 -8.79 17.68 14.18
CA ARG A 228 -10.12 17.44 14.75
C ARG A 228 -10.66 16.06 14.38
N ARG A 229 -10.57 15.68 13.10
CA ARG A 229 -11.11 14.40 12.58
C ARG A 229 -10.14 13.68 11.67
N ILE A 230 -10.12 12.35 11.77
CA ILE A 230 -9.42 11.47 10.83
C ILE A 230 -10.39 10.40 10.32
N VAL A 231 -10.53 10.30 9.00
CA VAL A 231 -11.27 9.24 8.33
C VAL A 231 -10.28 8.24 7.75
N HIS A 232 -10.18 7.08 8.40
CA HIS A 232 -9.32 5.97 8.02
C HIS A 232 -10.01 5.11 6.98
N VAL A 233 -9.46 5.04 5.77
CA VAL A 233 -9.95 4.15 4.71
C VAL A 233 -8.91 3.06 4.49
N ALA A 234 -9.26 1.81 4.83
CA ALA A 234 -8.36 0.68 4.74
C ALA A 234 -7.02 0.89 5.48
N SER A 235 -6.99 1.72 6.52
CA SER A 235 -5.74 2.09 7.18
C SER A 235 -5.14 0.93 7.95
N ALA A 236 -3.82 0.76 7.85
CA ALA A 236 -3.07 -0.26 8.58
C ALA A 236 -2.83 0.17 10.05
N ASN A 237 -3.89 0.53 10.78
CA ASN A 237 -3.82 1.07 12.13
C ASN A 237 -3.27 0.07 13.15
N HIS A 238 -3.53 -1.22 12.96
CA HIS A 238 -2.89 -2.34 13.68
C HIS A 238 -1.91 -3.13 12.79
N GLY A 239 -1.43 -2.49 11.73
CA GLY A 239 -0.49 -3.09 10.79
C GLY A 239 -1.08 -4.20 9.91
N THR A 240 -0.19 -4.91 9.24
CA THR A 240 -0.45 -6.07 8.39
C THR A 240 0.72 -7.04 8.47
N ALA A 241 0.42 -8.33 8.55
CA ALA A 241 1.44 -9.38 8.54
C ALA A 241 2.25 -9.43 7.23
N LEU A 242 1.75 -8.84 6.15
CA LEU A 242 2.50 -8.70 4.89
C LEU A 242 3.73 -7.79 5.06
N ALA A 243 3.69 -6.84 5.98
CA ALA A 243 4.78 -5.89 6.21
C ALA A 243 5.90 -6.44 7.12
N THR A 244 5.71 -7.62 7.71
CA THR A 244 6.78 -8.31 8.45
C THR A 244 7.97 -8.58 7.52
N PRO A 245 9.22 -8.30 7.93
CA PRO A 245 10.40 -8.45 7.05
C PRO A 245 10.52 -9.82 6.36
N SER A 246 10.19 -10.90 7.07
CA SER A 246 10.18 -12.27 6.51
C SER A 246 9.09 -12.51 5.46
N ASN A 247 8.07 -11.65 5.40
CA ASN A 247 6.94 -11.72 4.49
C ASN A 247 7.03 -10.72 3.33
N LEU A 248 8.16 -10.01 3.15
CA LEU A 248 8.31 -9.02 2.08
C LEU A 248 8.15 -9.63 0.68
N VAL A 249 8.59 -10.87 0.46
CA VAL A 249 8.36 -11.58 -0.82
C VAL A 249 6.86 -11.86 -1.02
N PRO A 250 6.15 -12.52 -0.07
CA PRO A 250 4.69 -12.61 -0.12
C PRO A 250 3.96 -11.28 -0.34
N PHE A 251 4.46 -10.17 0.21
CA PHE A 251 3.88 -8.85 0.02
C PHE A 251 4.01 -8.33 -1.41
N ILE A 252 5.21 -8.40 -2.02
CA ILE A 252 5.38 -7.97 -3.41
C ILE A 252 4.65 -8.90 -4.39
N ASP A 253 4.59 -10.20 -4.10
CA ASP A 253 3.82 -11.18 -4.87
C ASP A 253 2.33 -10.82 -4.85
N ARG A 254 1.81 -10.50 -3.67
CA ARG A 254 0.42 -10.08 -3.47
C ARG A 254 0.10 -8.81 -4.26
N VAL A 255 0.91 -7.77 -4.09
CA VAL A 255 0.69 -6.48 -4.76
C VAL A 255 0.78 -6.64 -6.29
N THR A 256 1.77 -7.39 -6.79
CA THR A 256 1.93 -7.65 -8.22
C THR A 256 0.76 -8.48 -8.78
N THR A 257 0.28 -9.46 -8.02
CA THR A 257 -0.90 -10.27 -8.38
C THR A 257 -2.17 -9.43 -8.46
N ILE A 258 -2.40 -8.52 -7.50
CA ILE A 258 -3.55 -7.61 -7.54
C ILE A 258 -3.49 -6.76 -8.81
N VAL A 259 -2.33 -6.17 -9.12
CA VAL A 259 -2.14 -5.38 -10.34
C VAL A 259 -2.37 -6.21 -11.61
N ASN A 260 -1.92 -7.47 -11.63
CA ASN A 260 -2.07 -8.36 -12.78
C ASN A 260 -3.52 -8.82 -13.01
N LEU A 261 -4.24 -9.19 -11.94
CA LEU A 261 -5.59 -9.75 -12.02
C LEU A 261 -6.70 -8.70 -12.04
N ILE A 262 -6.45 -7.56 -11.41
CA ILE A 262 -7.37 -6.45 -11.28
C ILE A 262 -6.67 -5.19 -11.79
N PRO A 263 -6.47 -5.06 -13.12
CA PRO A 263 -5.92 -3.85 -13.72
C PRO A 263 -6.95 -2.70 -13.74
N ASP A 264 -7.87 -2.68 -12.78
CA ASP A 264 -8.90 -1.66 -12.69
C ASP A 264 -8.25 -0.37 -12.17
N GLY A 265 -7.94 0.52 -13.11
CA GLY A 265 -7.33 1.81 -12.84
C GLY A 265 -6.57 2.36 -14.06
N PRO A 266 -6.32 3.67 -14.13
CA PRO A 266 -5.44 4.27 -15.12
C PRO A 266 -4.03 3.65 -15.10
N ALA A 267 -3.43 3.53 -16.28
CA ALA A 267 -2.10 2.94 -16.47
C ALA A 267 -1.02 3.54 -15.55
N ALA A 268 -1.13 4.83 -15.21
CA ALA A 268 -0.21 5.51 -14.29
C ALA A 268 -0.18 4.89 -12.88
N VAL A 269 -1.30 4.37 -12.38
CA VAL A 269 -1.36 3.72 -11.05
C VAL A 269 -0.66 2.38 -11.08
N ILE A 270 -0.88 1.63 -12.15
CA ILE A 270 -0.21 0.36 -12.42
C ILE A 270 1.31 0.58 -12.51
N GLU A 271 1.74 1.55 -13.32
CA GLU A 271 3.14 1.90 -13.52
C GLU A 271 3.83 2.33 -12.22
N THR A 272 3.22 3.26 -11.46
CA THR A 272 3.80 3.76 -10.20
C THR A 272 3.93 2.64 -9.15
N THR A 273 2.93 1.76 -9.07
CA THR A 273 2.93 0.62 -8.15
C THR A 273 4.03 -0.39 -8.54
N LEU A 274 4.09 -0.80 -9.81
CA LEU A 274 5.08 -1.76 -10.29
C LEU A 274 6.52 -1.24 -10.18
N THR A 275 6.73 0.05 -10.45
CA THR A 275 8.05 0.69 -10.27
C THR A 275 8.51 0.60 -8.82
N SER A 276 7.62 0.85 -7.86
CA SER A 276 7.96 0.69 -6.44
C SER A 276 8.18 -0.76 -6.03
N VAL A 277 7.40 -1.70 -6.56
CA VAL A 277 7.64 -3.14 -6.36
C VAL A 277 9.03 -3.53 -6.85
N LEU A 278 9.44 -3.08 -8.04
CA LEU A 278 10.77 -3.36 -8.60
C LEU A 278 11.91 -2.84 -7.70
N VAL A 279 11.71 -1.72 -7.01
CA VAL A 279 12.71 -1.19 -6.05
C VAL A 279 12.82 -2.10 -4.84
N VAL A 280 11.70 -2.57 -4.30
CA VAL A 280 11.70 -3.55 -3.20
C VAL A 280 12.36 -4.86 -3.65
N VAL A 281 12.08 -5.33 -4.87
CA VAL A 281 12.76 -6.49 -5.48
C VAL A 281 14.27 -6.28 -5.53
N LYS A 282 14.75 -5.13 -6.05
CA LYS A 282 16.18 -4.81 -6.07
C LYS A 282 16.80 -4.79 -4.67
N ILE A 283 16.09 -4.24 -3.68
CA ILE A 283 16.53 -4.20 -2.28
C ILE A 283 16.64 -5.61 -1.70
N ILE A 284 15.62 -6.46 -1.87
CA ILE A 284 15.64 -7.86 -1.41
C ILE A 284 16.79 -8.62 -2.08
N ALA A 285 16.95 -8.47 -3.39
CA ALA A 285 18.01 -9.15 -4.13
C ALA A 285 19.41 -8.74 -3.63
N LYS A 286 19.61 -7.47 -3.30
CA LYS A 286 20.91 -6.94 -2.88
C LYS A 286 21.22 -7.17 -1.40
N TYR A 287 20.25 -6.94 -0.52
CA TYR A 287 20.45 -6.87 0.94
C TYR A 287 19.75 -8.01 1.70
N GLY A 288 18.90 -8.81 1.06
CA GLY A 288 18.10 -9.86 1.68
C GLY A 288 16.79 -9.33 2.30
N LEU A 289 16.12 -10.19 3.08
CA LEU A 289 14.85 -9.89 3.78
C LEU A 289 15.08 -9.02 5.03
N VAL A 290 15.57 -7.80 4.81
CA VAL A 290 15.77 -6.80 5.86
C VAL A 290 14.59 -5.84 5.93
N GLY A 291 14.32 -5.32 7.13
CA GLY A 291 13.25 -4.33 7.32
C GLY A 291 13.53 -3.04 6.54
N ILE A 292 12.58 -2.64 5.69
CA ILE A 292 12.58 -1.32 5.05
C ILE A 292 11.74 -0.40 5.95
N PRO A 293 12.29 0.68 6.55
CA PRO A 293 11.65 1.38 7.67
C PRO A 293 10.19 1.79 7.45
N GLY A 294 9.88 2.34 6.27
CA GLY A 294 8.53 2.75 5.91
C GLY A 294 7.54 1.59 5.79
N LEU A 295 7.99 0.43 5.30
CA LEU A 295 7.17 -0.78 5.26
C LEU A 295 7.07 -1.43 6.65
N ALA A 296 8.19 -1.57 7.36
CA ALA A 296 8.26 -2.17 8.69
C ALA A 296 7.41 -1.42 9.73
N ALA A 297 7.17 -0.12 9.54
CA ALA A 297 6.23 0.64 10.36
C ALA A 297 4.76 0.16 10.26
N MET A 298 4.44 -0.69 9.28
CA MET A 298 3.14 -1.35 9.17
C MET A 298 3.18 -2.81 9.64
N ASP A 299 4.29 -3.31 10.18
CA ASP A 299 4.37 -4.68 10.68
C ASP A 299 3.43 -4.84 11.88
N SER A 300 2.43 -5.70 11.77
CA SER A 300 1.47 -5.97 12.85
C SER A 300 2.12 -6.61 14.08
N ALA A 301 3.28 -7.25 13.91
CA ALA A 301 4.07 -7.79 15.01
C ALA A 301 5.22 -6.86 15.45
N GLY A 302 5.32 -5.66 14.84
CA GLY A 302 6.43 -4.74 15.06
C GLY A 302 6.22 -3.80 16.25
N ASP A 303 7.32 -3.46 16.93
CA ASP A 303 7.33 -2.56 18.08
C ASP A 303 6.79 -1.16 17.76
N PHE A 304 6.92 -0.72 16.50
CA PHE A 304 6.40 0.57 16.06
C PHE A 304 4.89 0.65 16.27
N VAL A 305 4.11 -0.27 15.67
CA VAL A 305 2.64 -0.25 15.76
C VAL A 305 2.19 -0.41 17.21
N ALA A 306 2.80 -1.34 17.95
CA ALA A 306 2.48 -1.57 19.35
C ALA A 306 2.68 -0.30 20.21
N SER A 307 3.82 0.37 20.06
CA SER A 307 4.10 1.62 20.78
C SER A 307 3.22 2.77 20.30
N PHE A 308 2.99 2.83 18.99
CA PHE A 308 2.20 3.88 18.35
C PHE A 308 0.71 3.80 18.73
N ASN A 309 0.20 2.63 19.10
CA ASN A 309 -1.17 2.46 19.58
C ASN A 309 -1.32 2.48 21.11
N ALA A 310 -0.22 2.64 21.86
CA ALA A 310 -0.25 2.60 23.33
C ALA A 310 -0.97 3.81 23.96
N ALA A 311 -1.08 4.92 23.24
CA ALA A 311 -1.71 6.15 23.72
C ALA A 311 -2.88 6.56 22.82
N ALA A 312 -3.95 7.08 23.44
CA ALA A 312 -5.10 7.59 22.71
C ALA A 312 -4.75 8.92 22.04
N LEU A 313 -5.19 9.07 20.79
CA LEU A 313 -5.09 10.33 20.07
C LEU A 313 -6.32 11.21 20.39
N PRO A 314 -6.15 12.49 20.75
CA PRO A 314 -7.28 13.39 21.03
C PRO A 314 -7.96 13.93 19.75
N ALA A 315 -8.17 13.07 18.76
CA ALA A 315 -8.88 13.37 17.51
C ALA A 315 -10.08 12.41 17.34
N GLU A 316 -11.17 12.89 16.75
CA GLU A 316 -12.31 12.04 16.43
C GLU A 316 -12.00 11.17 15.20
N GLN A 317 -12.04 9.86 15.36
CA GLN A 317 -11.62 8.91 14.33
C GLN A 317 -12.82 8.12 13.77
N PHE A 318 -12.81 7.92 12.44
CA PHE A 318 -13.80 7.14 11.70
C PHE A 318 -13.10 6.09 10.85
N ALA A 319 -13.77 4.98 10.55
CA ALA A 319 -13.19 3.88 9.79
C ALA A 319 -14.07 3.44 8.63
N VAL A 320 -13.45 3.24 7.47
CA VAL A 320 -13.99 2.48 6.35
C VAL A 320 -13.10 1.27 6.12
N ALA A 321 -13.67 0.08 6.22
CA ALA A 321 -12.99 -1.18 5.99
C ALA A 321 -13.82 -2.06 5.06
N ALA A 322 -13.23 -3.10 4.49
CA ALA A 322 -13.94 -4.09 3.70
C ALA A 322 -13.49 -5.49 4.10
N ASP A 323 -14.42 -6.43 4.00
CA ASP A 323 -14.09 -7.82 3.79
C ASP A 323 -14.13 -8.05 2.28
N PHE A 324 -13.06 -8.57 1.68
CA PHE A 324 -13.01 -8.81 0.24
C PHE A 324 -13.33 -10.27 -0.05
N THR A 325 -14.25 -10.50 -0.97
CA THR A 325 -14.34 -11.76 -1.70
C THR A 325 -14.52 -11.44 -3.19
N PRO A 326 -13.88 -12.19 -4.09
CA PRO A 326 -14.03 -11.96 -5.52
C PRO A 326 -15.49 -12.09 -5.95
N SER A 327 -16.03 -11.06 -6.61
CA SER A 327 -17.38 -11.05 -7.17
C SER A 327 -17.35 -11.06 -8.70
N GLY A 328 -18.04 -12.01 -9.33
CA GLY A 328 -18.33 -12.04 -10.78
C GLY A 328 -17.44 -12.93 -11.68
N GLY A 329 -18.07 -13.72 -12.55
CA GLY A 329 -17.45 -14.36 -13.74
C GLY A 329 -16.13 -15.14 -13.55
N TRP A 330 -15.40 -15.33 -14.65
CA TRP A 330 -14.12 -16.06 -14.66
C TRP A 330 -13.02 -15.37 -13.81
N ARG A 331 -13.03 -14.04 -13.71
CA ARG A 331 -12.11 -13.27 -12.85
C ARG A 331 -12.30 -13.61 -11.37
N ALA A 332 -13.54 -13.77 -10.89
CA ALA A 332 -13.79 -14.23 -9.53
C ALA A 332 -13.35 -15.68 -9.33
N MET A 333 -13.42 -16.53 -10.35
CA MET A 333 -12.94 -17.91 -10.27
C MET A 333 -11.42 -17.97 -10.10
N THR A 334 -10.69 -17.17 -10.88
CA THR A 334 -9.24 -17.01 -10.79
C THR A 334 -8.83 -16.43 -9.42
N LEU A 335 -9.46 -15.34 -8.97
CA LEU A 335 -9.18 -14.70 -7.69
C LEU A 335 -9.56 -15.56 -6.48
N ARG A 336 -10.61 -16.41 -6.56
CA ARG A 336 -10.96 -17.37 -5.50
C ARG A 336 -9.87 -18.42 -5.29
N ASN A 337 -9.24 -18.86 -6.38
CA ASN A 337 -8.09 -19.76 -6.28
C ASN A 337 -6.89 -19.06 -5.60
N VAL A 338 -6.72 -17.74 -5.83
CA VAL A 338 -5.71 -16.92 -5.14
C VAL A 338 -6.04 -16.71 -3.67
N GLU A 339 -7.32 -16.48 -3.34
CA GLU A 339 -7.83 -16.35 -1.97
C GLU A 339 -7.43 -17.59 -1.15
N ASN A 340 -7.80 -18.79 -1.62
CA ASN A 340 -7.51 -20.05 -0.94
C ASN A 340 -6.01 -20.42 -0.85
N VAL A 341 -5.15 -19.90 -1.74
CA VAL A 341 -3.72 -20.29 -1.77
C VAL A 341 -2.82 -19.28 -1.06
N VAL A 342 -3.14 -17.98 -1.13
CA VAL A 342 -2.27 -16.89 -0.69
C VAL A 342 -2.85 -16.12 0.52
N VAL A 343 -4.19 -15.97 0.65
CA VAL A 343 -4.80 -15.30 1.82
C VAL A 343 -4.71 -16.21 3.04
N ASP A 344 -5.04 -17.49 2.86
CA ASP A 344 -4.97 -18.52 3.91
C ASP A 344 -3.58 -18.64 4.54
N ARG A 345 -2.51 -18.29 3.81
CA ARG A 345 -1.12 -18.37 4.30
C ARG A 345 -0.70 -17.20 5.18
N VAL A 346 -1.25 -15.99 5.00
CA VAL A 346 -0.80 -14.78 5.71
C VAL A 346 -1.86 -14.25 6.68
N PHE A 347 -3.13 -14.24 6.28
CA PHE A 347 -4.25 -13.77 7.12
C PHE A 347 -5.14 -14.90 7.63
N GLY A 348 -4.90 -16.15 7.19
CA GLY A 348 -5.82 -17.25 7.46
C GLY A 348 -7.22 -16.93 6.93
N SER A 349 -8.24 -17.26 7.71
CA SER A 349 -9.65 -16.98 7.40
C SER A 349 -10.13 -15.60 7.87
N ALA A 350 -9.24 -14.69 8.27
CA ALA A 350 -9.63 -13.37 8.75
C ALA A 350 -10.11 -12.48 7.59
N ALA A 351 -11.20 -11.75 7.82
CA ALA A 351 -11.68 -10.74 6.89
C ALA A 351 -10.57 -9.72 6.59
N ASN A 352 -10.37 -9.39 5.31
CA ASN A 352 -9.32 -8.48 4.85
C ASN A 352 -9.66 -7.92 3.47
N ASP A 353 -8.98 -6.84 3.07
CA ASP A 353 -9.15 -6.20 1.77
C ASP A 353 -8.06 -6.60 0.73
N LEU A 354 -7.42 -7.75 0.94
CA LEU A 354 -6.21 -8.28 0.29
C LEU A 354 -4.86 -7.74 0.82
N VAL A 355 -4.86 -6.68 1.63
CA VAL A 355 -3.61 -6.09 2.16
C VAL A 355 -3.68 -5.85 3.67
N VAL A 356 -4.81 -5.37 4.17
CA VAL A 356 -5.01 -5.01 5.58
C VAL A 356 -6.15 -5.87 6.14
N PRO A 357 -5.97 -6.50 7.32
CA PRO A 357 -7.08 -7.15 8.02
C PRO A 357 -8.19 -6.15 8.34
N THR A 358 -9.45 -6.50 8.08
CA THR A 358 -10.62 -5.61 8.25
C THR A 358 -10.68 -5.02 9.66
N ALA A 359 -10.54 -5.88 10.68
CA ALA A 359 -10.53 -5.46 12.09
C ALA A 359 -9.34 -4.54 12.41
N GLY A 360 -8.18 -4.77 11.77
CA GLY A 360 -6.98 -3.98 11.97
C GLY A 360 -7.12 -2.49 11.61
N VAL A 361 -8.19 -2.10 10.91
CA VAL A 361 -8.51 -0.69 10.64
C VAL A 361 -9.06 0.03 11.88
N TYR A 362 -9.75 -0.66 12.79
CA TYR A 362 -10.58 0.00 13.83
C TYR A 362 -10.65 -0.70 15.20
N GLU A 363 -10.08 -1.89 15.36
CA GLU A 363 -10.25 -2.74 16.54
C GLU A 363 -8.92 -3.38 16.96
N GLY A 364 -8.66 -3.32 18.27
CA GLY A 364 -7.52 -3.92 18.95
C GLY A 364 -7.69 -3.80 20.47
N ASP A 365 -6.75 -4.38 21.21
CA ASP A 365 -6.74 -4.37 22.69
C ASP A 365 -5.98 -3.15 23.27
N ASP A 366 -5.78 -2.12 22.45
CA ASP A 366 -4.98 -0.93 22.74
C ASP A 366 -5.81 0.37 22.64
N ALA A 367 -5.17 1.53 22.56
CA ALA A 367 -5.89 2.80 22.51
C ALA A 367 -6.45 3.13 21.10
N MET A 368 -6.05 2.39 20.07
CA MET A 368 -6.50 2.58 18.70
C MET A 368 -7.82 1.82 18.45
N VAL A 369 -8.90 2.33 19.03
CA VAL A 369 -10.24 1.76 18.85
C VAL A 369 -11.18 2.84 18.32
N ILE A 370 -11.88 2.54 17.23
CA ILE A 370 -12.93 3.41 16.67
C ILE A 370 -14.28 2.76 16.99
N PRO A 371 -15.26 3.42 17.60
CA PRO A 371 -16.53 2.78 18.00
C PRO A 371 -17.44 2.46 16.80
N GLU A 372 -18.35 1.49 16.95
CA GLU A 372 -19.16 0.93 15.86
C GLU A 372 -19.95 1.98 15.05
N GLU A 373 -20.51 2.99 15.73
CA GLU A 373 -21.27 4.08 15.09
C GLU A 373 -20.44 4.97 14.16
N ARG A 374 -19.10 4.92 14.30
CA ARG A 374 -18.12 5.63 13.45
C ARG A 374 -17.45 4.72 12.42
N ARG A 375 -17.94 3.49 12.24
CA ARG A 375 -17.44 2.54 11.24
C ARG A 375 -18.37 2.46 10.02
N LEU A 376 -17.79 2.11 8.88
CA LEU A 376 -18.46 1.60 7.70
C LEU A 376 -17.66 0.36 7.24
N VAL A 377 -18.20 -0.83 7.50
CA VAL A 377 -17.58 -2.08 7.06
C VAL A 377 -18.35 -2.60 5.85
N LEU A 378 -17.66 -2.66 4.70
CA LEU A 378 -18.23 -3.12 3.45
C LEU A 378 -18.26 -4.65 3.44
N PRO A 379 -19.41 -5.26 3.13
CA PRO A 379 -19.56 -6.70 3.19
C PRO A 379 -18.89 -7.38 1.98
N ARG A 380 -18.52 -8.65 2.16
CA ARG A 380 -17.74 -9.44 1.22
C ARG A 380 -18.28 -9.51 -0.20
N GLU A 381 -19.59 -9.49 -0.35
CA GLU A 381 -20.28 -9.60 -1.65
C GLU A 381 -20.02 -8.39 -2.54
N ARG A 382 -19.55 -7.28 -1.97
CA ARG A 382 -19.22 -6.07 -2.73
C ARG A 382 -17.91 -6.17 -3.52
N GLY A 383 -17.02 -7.09 -3.17
CA GLY A 383 -15.74 -7.26 -3.85
C GLY A 383 -14.84 -6.02 -3.83
N VAL A 384 -14.93 -5.18 -2.79
CA VAL A 384 -14.08 -3.99 -2.64
C VAL A 384 -12.72 -4.41 -2.11
N TYR A 385 -11.69 -4.32 -2.95
CA TYR A 385 -10.30 -4.57 -2.58
C TYR A 385 -9.58 -3.28 -2.15
N HIS A 386 -8.40 -3.42 -1.55
CA HIS A 386 -7.59 -2.35 -0.94
C HIS A 386 -7.51 -1.03 -1.72
N GLY A 387 -7.39 -1.09 -3.06
CA GLY A 387 -7.25 0.08 -3.93
C GLY A 387 -8.55 0.69 -4.47
N SER A 388 -9.73 0.10 -4.16
CA SER A 388 -10.99 0.43 -4.84
C SER A 388 -12.01 1.22 -4.01
N PHE A 389 -11.71 1.50 -2.75
CA PHE A 389 -12.62 2.17 -1.82
C PHE A 389 -13.12 3.52 -2.32
N PHE A 390 -12.23 4.38 -2.85
CA PHE A 390 -12.60 5.73 -3.27
C PHE A 390 -13.42 5.79 -4.55
N GLY A 391 -13.44 4.69 -5.34
CA GLY A 391 -14.37 4.56 -6.46
C GLY A 391 -15.81 4.28 -6.04
N GLN A 392 -16.04 3.95 -4.77
CA GLN A 392 -17.37 3.64 -4.24
C GLN A 392 -18.08 4.93 -3.80
N ARG A 393 -19.16 5.30 -4.51
CA ARG A 393 -19.87 6.56 -4.25
C ARG A 393 -20.46 6.65 -2.84
N ASP A 394 -20.95 5.54 -2.30
CA ASP A 394 -21.48 5.45 -0.95
C ASP A 394 -20.40 5.68 0.11
N VAL A 395 -19.18 5.18 -0.12
CA VAL A 395 -18.02 5.46 0.74
C VAL A 395 -17.71 6.95 0.73
N ALA A 396 -17.57 7.57 -0.45
CA ALA A 396 -17.30 9.00 -0.55
C ALA A 396 -18.39 9.87 0.13
N THR A 397 -19.66 9.47 -0.02
CA THR A 397 -20.80 10.14 0.62
C THR A 397 -20.75 10.01 2.15
N ARG A 398 -20.40 8.82 2.67
CA ARG A 398 -20.24 8.59 4.11
C ARG A 398 -19.10 9.42 4.70
N ILE A 399 -17.95 9.45 4.01
CA ILE A 399 -16.81 10.30 4.37
C ILE A 399 -17.26 11.77 4.47
N ALA A 400 -17.98 12.27 3.46
CA ALA A 400 -18.47 13.64 3.47
C ALA A 400 -19.45 13.91 4.62
N GLY A 401 -20.31 12.95 4.97
CA GLY A 401 -21.21 13.05 6.11
C GLY A 401 -20.48 13.20 7.45
N TRP A 402 -19.42 12.41 7.68
CA TRP A 402 -18.61 12.51 8.91
C TRP A 402 -17.81 13.81 9.00
N LEU A 403 -17.36 14.33 7.87
CA LEU A 403 -16.59 15.58 7.81
C LEU A 403 -17.44 16.84 8.02
N THR A 404 -18.73 16.78 7.67
CA THR A 404 -19.62 17.96 7.65
C THR A 404 -20.68 17.97 8.74
N GLY A 405 -21.02 16.82 9.33
CA GLY A 405 -21.80 16.74 10.57
C GLY A 405 -20.97 17.17 11.78
#